data_AF-A0A6J6TEZ0-F1
#
_entry.id   AF-A0A6J6TEZ0-F1
#
_cell.length_a   1.000
_cell.length_b   1.000
_cell.length_c   1.000
_cell.angle_alpha   90.00
_cell.angle_beta   90.00
_cell.angle_gamma   90.00
#
_symmetry.space_group_name_H-M   'P 1'
#
loop_
_entity.id
_entity.type
_entity.pdbx_description
1 polymer ?
#
loop_
_entity_poly.entity_id
_entity_poly.type
_entity_poly.pdbx_seq_one_letter_code
_entity_poly.pdbx_strand_id
1 'polypeptide(L)'
;MSKLKRRAISMLALLLIAAAAFLFGWSDVFTVNSISITGVNASEEKLVASRIQNRPEVAKIGIPLARVDKRVVSTRISELQWIRSVKVNRNWITKEIQIGVTRRVPIAVIMNSGGRTFLDSELQIFSVPMGGELTSEMSNLPMLTLKNSTPESLSAFDQLRSKIAEIKPSEINAKKLEVRSYLVGNPANSVTLLAIDERTIKVTWGNSEDLALKIKVFRELLLLPENVKIVRMDLTAPLSPIVK
;
A
#
# COMPACT_ATOMS: atom_id res chain seq x y z
N MET A 1 -11.72 -46.30 39.97
CA MET A 1 -12.19 -46.67 38.60
C MET A 1 -11.32 -47.81 38.08
N SER A 2 -11.89 -48.95 37.65
CA SER A 2 -11.08 -50.11 37.24
C SER A 2 -10.25 -49.79 35.97
N LYS A 3 -9.08 -50.42 35.83
CA LYS A 3 -8.20 -50.25 34.65
C LYS A 3 -8.95 -50.49 33.33
N LEU A 4 -9.94 -51.39 33.34
CA LEU A 4 -10.79 -51.70 32.19
C LEU A 4 -11.74 -50.54 31.82
N LYS A 5 -12.41 -49.93 32.80
CA LYS A 5 -13.27 -48.75 32.58
C LYS A 5 -12.47 -47.57 32.02
N ARG A 6 -11.25 -47.34 32.55
CA ARG A 6 -10.37 -46.27 32.05
C ARG A 6 -9.95 -46.50 30.59
N ARG A 7 -9.60 -47.74 30.22
CA ARG A 7 -9.27 -48.10 28.83
C ARG A 7 -10.46 -47.93 27.89
N ALA A 8 -11.65 -48.37 28.30
CA ALA A 8 -12.88 -48.22 27.51
C ALA A 8 -13.21 -46.73 27.25
N ILE A 9 -13.09 -45.88 28.28
CA ILE A 9 -13.29 -44.43 28.15
C ILE A 9 -12.25 -43.82 27.19
N SER A 10 -10.97 -44.18 27.31
CA SER A 10 -9.93 -43.68 26.41
C SER A 10 -10.16 -44.11 24.95
N MET A 11 -10.59 -45.35 24.71
CA MET A 11 -10.92 -45.83 23.35
C MET A 11 -12.12 -45.08 22.78
N LEU A 12 -13.18 -44.89 23.57
CA LEU A 12 -14.36 -44.14 23.15
C LEU A 12 -14.00 -42.70 22.81
N ALA A 13 -13.18 -42.04 23.63
CA ALA A 13 -12.70 -40.68 23.36
C ALA A 13 -11.89 -40.62 22.05
N LEU A 14 -10.98 -41.59 21.82
CA LEU A 14 -10.21 -41.66 20.58
C LEU A 14 -11.11 -41.86 19.35
N LEU A 15 -12.10 -42.73 19.46
CA LEU A 15 -13.05 -43.02 18.38
C LEU A 15 -13.92 -41.79 18.07
N LEU A 16 -14.35 -41.04 19.07
CA LEU A 16 -15.07 -39.77 18.89
C LEU A 16 -14.20 -38.72 18.22
N ILE A 17 -12.92 -38.61 18.59
CA ILE A 17 -11.97 -37.69 17.95
C ILE A 17 -11.75 -38.07 16.48
N ALA A 18 -11.58 -39.36 16.18
CA ALA A 18 -11.42 -39.85 14.82
C ALA A 18 -12.68 -39.60 13.96
N ALA A 19 -13.87 -39.86 14.52
CA ALA A 19 -15.14 -39.59 13.85
C ALA A 19 -15.34 -38.08 13.59
N ALA A 20 -15.00 -37.23 14.55
CA ALA A 20 -15.05 -35.77 14.38
C ALA A 20 -14.05 -35.32 13.30
N ALA A 21 -12.81 -35.80 13.33
CA ALA A 21 -11.80 -35.48 12.32
C ALA A 21 -12.26 -35.89 10.91
N PHE A 22 -12.88 -37.07 10.77
CA PHE A 22 -13.48 -37.51 9.52
C PHE A 22 -14.63 -36.59 9.07
N LEU A 23 -15.56 -36.27 9.98
CA LEU A 23 -16.71 -35.40 9.72
C LEU A 23 -16.28 -34.00 9.26
N PHE A 24 -15.25 -33.41 9.86
CA PHE A 24 -14.79 -32.07 9.48
C PHE A 24 -13.82 -32.06 8.29
N GLY A 25 -13.06 -33.14 8.08
CA GLY A 25 -11.98 -33.18 7.10
C GLY A 25 -12.32 -33.88 5.79
N TRP A 26 -13.32 -34.77 5.77
CA TRP A 26 -13.65 -35.62 4.62
C TRP A 26 -15.15 -35.76 4.34
N SER A 27 -16.03 -35.25 5.19
CA SER A 27 -17.47 -35.25 4.94
C SER A 27 -17.94 -33.98 4.24
N ASP A 28 -19.05 -34.09 3.51
CA ASP A 28 -19.68 -32.98 2.81
C ASP A 28 -20.48 -32.05 3.73
N VAL A 29 -20.66 -32.41 5.01
CA VAL A 29 -21.48 -31.65 5.97
C VAL A 29 -20.94 -30.24 6.19
N PHE A 30 -19.63 -30.05 6.30
CA PHE A 30 -18.99 -28.75 6.55
C PHE A 30 -18.13 -28.29 5.36
N THR A 31 -18.66 -28.43 4.16
CA THR A 31 -18.02 -27.92 2.94
C THR A 31 -18.30 -26.45 2.72
N VAL A 32 -17.40 -25.78 1.99
CA VAL A 32 -17.56 -24.36 1.60
C VAL A 32 -18.77 -24.24 0.67
N ASN A 33 -19.78 -23.50 1.09
CA ASN A 33 -20.98 -23.23 0.29
C ASN A 33 -20.83 -21.95 -0.54
N SER A 34 -20.20 -20.92 0.02
CA SER A 34 -19.99 -19.63 -0.63
C SER A 34 -18.67 -18.99 -0.23
N ILE A 35 -18.18 -18.09 -1.10
CA ILE A 35 -17.01 -17.25 -0.85
C ILE A 35 -17.44 -15.81 -1.10
N SER A 36 -17.33 -14.95 -0.09
CA SER A 36 -17.55 -13.52 -0.22
C SER A 36 -16.24 -12.77 -0.18
N ILE A 37 -16.07 -11.83 -1.11
CA ILE A 37 -14.89 -10.97 -1.22
C ILE A 37 -15.36 -9.53 -1.06
N THR A 38 -14.73 -8.79 -0.15
CA THR A 38 -15.12 -7.41 0.18
C THR A 38 -13.92 -6.46 0.11
N GLY A 39 -14.17 -5.17 -0.09
CA GLY A 39 -13.14 -4.13 -0.16
C GLY A 39 -12.51 -3.90 -1.55
N VAL A 40 -13.07 -4.54 -2.57
CA VAL A 40 -12.64 -4.49 -3.98
C VAL A 40 -13.82 -4.19 -4.89
N ASN A 41 -13.56 -3.71 -6.10
CA ASN A 41 -14.59 -3.58 -7.14
C ASN A 41 -14.82 -4.92 -7.87
N ALA A 42 -15.84 -4.97 -8.73
CA ALA A 42 -16.24 -6.20 -9.43
C ALA A 42 -15.17 -6.78 -10.37
N SER A 43 -14.27 -5.95 -10.91
CA SER A 43 -13.16 -6.42 -11.76
C SER A 43 -12.06 -7.06 -10.91
N GLU A 44 -11.68 -6.38 -9.83
CA GLU A 44 -10.70 -6.84 -8.84
C GLU A 44 -11.17 -8.11 -8.12
N GLU A 45 -12.47 -8.23 -7.82
CA GLU A 45 -13.06 -9.42 -7.23
C GLU A 45 -12.79 -10.67 -8.08
N LYS A 46 -12.95 -10.58 -9.40
CA LYS A 46 -12.63 -11.68 -10.33
C LYS A 46 -11.14 -12.03 -10.31
N LEU A 47 -10.27 -11.04 -10.17
CA LEU A 47 -8.82 -11.26 -10.06
C LEU A 47 -8.47 -11.99 -8.74
N VAL A 48 -9.08 -11.57 -7.62
CA VAL A 48 -8.88 -12.24 -6.32
C VAL A 48 -9.44 -13.66 -6.35
N ALA A 49 -10.66 -13.85 -6.87
CA ALA A 49 -11.31 -15.16 -7.00
C ALA A 49 -10.49 -16.11 -7.88
N SER A 50 -10.00 -15.65 -9.03
CA SER A 50 -9.13 -16.45 -9.89
C SER A 50 -7.80 -16.77 -9.19
N ARG A 51 -7.24 -15.85 -8.39
CA ARG A 51 -5.97 -16.10 -7.68
C ARG A 51 -6.05 -17.25 -6.68
N ILE A 52 -7.19 -17.40 -6.00
CA ILE A 52 -7.41 -18.48 -5.03
C ILE A 52 -7.87 -19.81 -5.65
N GLN A 53 -8.43 -19.76 -6.86
CA GLN A 53 -8.86 -20.94 -7.62
C GLN A 53 -7.77 -21.46 -8.57
N ASN A 54 -6.79 -20.64 -8.94
CA ASN A 54 -5.67 -21.07 -9.78
C ASN A 54 -4.76 -22.04 -9.03
N ARG A 55 -4.31 -23.10 -9.70
CA ARG A 55 -3.50 -24.17 -9.09
C ARG A 55 -2.27 -23.61 -8.33
N PRO A 56 -2.01 -24.07 -7.09
CA PRO A 56 -2.87 -24.95 -6.28
C PRO A 56 -4.18 -24.25 -5.84
N GLU A 57 -5.31 -24.95 -5.92
CA GLU A 57 -6.61 -24.45 -5.44
C GLU A 57 -6.57 -24.32 -3.91
N VAL A 58 -6.44 -23.09 -3.41
CA VAL A 58 -6.32 -22.81 -1.96
C VAL A 58 -7.68 -22.61 -1.30
N ALA A 59 -8.69 -22.22 -2.07
CA ALA A 59 -10.08 -22.11 -1.63
C ALA A 59 -11.04 -22.27 -2.83
N LYS A 60 -12.06 -23.11 -2.65
CA LYS A 60 -13.09 -23.38 -3.65
C LYS A 60 -14.38 -23.85 -2.99
N ILE A 61 -15.51 -23.63 -3.65
CA ILE A 61 -16.80 -24.19 -3.24
C ILE A 61 -16.74 -25.73 -3.27
N GLY A 62 -17.32 -26.37 -2.26
CA GLY A 62 -17.41 -27.83 -2.13
C GLY A 62 -16.25 -28.51 -1.40
N ILE A 63 -15.14 -27.81 -1.10
CA ILE A 63 -14.07 -28.41 -0.28
C ILE A 63 -14.40 -28.31 1.22
N PRO A 64 -13.95 -29.24 2.08
CA PRO A 64 -14.16 -29.14 3.52
C PRO A 64 -13.56 -27.84 4.10
N LEU A 65 -14.35 -27.09 4.88
CA LEU A 65 -13.93 -25.83 5.53
C LEU A 65 -12.69 -26.00 6.40
N ALA A 66 -12.53 -27.18 7.02
CA ALA A 66 -11.37 -27.50 7.84
C ALA A 66 -10.05 -27.50 7.03
N ARG A 67 -10.10 -27.84 5.74
CA ARG A 67 -8.93 -27.89 4.85
C ARG A 67 -8.53 -26.55 4.27
N VAL A 68 -9.39 -25.54 4.37
CA VAL A 68 -9.07 -24.18 3.93
C VAL A 68 -8.08 -23.58 4.92
N ASP A 69 -6.81 -23.49 4.51
CA ASP A 69 -5.80 -22.79 5.29
C ASP A 69 -5.89 -21.28 5.00
N LYS A 70 -6.41 -20.55 6.00
CA LYS A 70 -6.58 -19.09 5.96
C LYS A 70 -5.26 -18.35 5.68
N ARG A 71 -4.13 -18.86 6.17
CA ARG A 71 -2.81 -18.25 5.95
C ARG A 71 -2.39 -18.44 4.51
N VAL A 72 -2.55 -19.65 3.97
CA VAL A 72 -2.23 -19.93 2.56
C VAL A 72 -3.08 -19.08 1.63
N VAL A 73 -4.40 -18.97 1.88
CA VAL A 73 -5.30 -18.10 1.12
C VAL A 73 -4.85 -16.64 1.21
N SER A 74 -4.56 -16.14 2.42
CA SER A 74 -4.07 -14.77 2.62
C SER A 74 -2.78 -14.51 1.85
N THR A 75 -1.77 -15.36 2.00
CA THR A 75 -0.48 -15.24 1.30
C THR A 75 -0.68 -15.24 -0.22
N ARG A 76 -1.52 -16.14 -0.73
CA ARG A 76 -1.81 -16.27 -2.17
C ARG A 76 -2.44 -15.00 -2.74
N ILE A 77 -3.34 -14.35 -2.00
CA ILE A 77 -3.96 -13.09 -2.40
C ILE A 77 -2.95 -11.93 -2.25
N SER A 78 -2.14 -11.92 -1.19
CA SER A 78 -1.12 -10.89 -0.95
C SER A 78 -0.02 -10.82 -2.01
N GLU A 79 0.12 -11.84 -2.88
CA GLU A 79 0.99 -11.78 -4.07
C GLU A 79 0.52 -10.70 -5.08
N LEU A 80 -0.76 -10.31 -5.05
CA LEU A 80 -1.28 -9.20 -5.82
C LEU A 80 -0.77 -7.88 -5.20
N GLN A 81 0.18 -7.24 -5.88
CA GLN A 81 0.96 -6.11 -5.33
C GLN A 81 0.11 -4.91 -4.87
N TRP A 82 -1.05 -4.69 -5.50
CA TRP A 82 -1.99 -3.60 -5.14
C TRP A 82 -2.77 -3.85 -3.84
N ILE A 83 -2.65 -5.06 -3.26
CA ILE A 83 -3.27 -5.42 -1.99
C ILE A 83 -2.30 -5.12 -0.85
N ARG A 84 -2.78 -4.35 0.13
CA ARG A 84 -2.03 -4.04 1.35
C ARG A 84 -2.17 -5.14 2.38
N SER A 85 -3.39 -5.60 2.61
CA SER A 85 -3.67 -6.65 3.58
C SER A 85 -4.91 -7.45 3.24
N VAL A 86 -4.97 -8.67 3.77
CA VAL A 86 -6.06 -9.62 3.56
C VAL A 86 -6.46 -10.19 4.91
N LYS A 87 -7.76 -10.27 5.17
CA LYS A 87 -8.34 -10.95 6.34
C LYS A 87 -9.24 -12.07 5.84
N VAL A 88 -8.92 -13.29 6.23
CA VAL A 88 -9.70 -14.48 5.87
C VAL A 88 -10.38 -15.02 7.12
N ASN A 89 -11.69 -15.22 7.04
CA ASN A 89 -12.48 -15.86 8.08
C ASN A 89 -13.30 -17.03 7.53
N ARG A 90 -13.60 -18.00 8.40
CA ARG A 90 -14.45 -19.16 8.10
C ARG A 90 -15.68 -19.06 8.98
N ASN A 91 -16.86 -18.95 8.37
CA ASN A 91 -18.12 -19.04 9.08
C ASN A 91 -18.63 -20.48 8.99
N TRP A 92 -18.52 -21.21 10.10
CA TRP A 92 -18.89 -22.62 10.18
C TRP A 92 -20.41 -22.84 10.17
N ILE A 93 -21.20 -21.83 10.54
CA ILE A 93 -22.66 -21.91 10.58
C ILE A 93 -23.22 -21.73 9.17
N THR A 94 -22.84 -20.64 8.49
CA THR A 94 -23.30 -20.35 7.12
C THR A 94 -22.52 -21.11 6.05
N LYS A 95 -21.44 -21.79 6.45
CA LYS A 95 -20.50 -22.50 5.58
C LYS A 95 -19.80 -21.60 4.56
N GLU A 96 -19.53 -20.36 4.94
CA GLU A 96 -18.97 -19.31 4.08
C GLU A 96 -17.49 -19.05 4.39
N ILE A 97 -16.70 -18.78 3.35
CA ILE A 97 -15.38 -18.13 3.50
C ILE A 97 -15.54 -16.63 3.24
N GLN A 98 -15.16 -15.82 4.22
CA GLN A 98 -15.21 -14.36 4.12
C GLN A 98 -13.80 -13.82 3.91
N ILE A 99 -13.58 -13.08 2.82
CA ILE A 99 -12.29 -12.52 2.43
C ILE A 99 -12.42 -10.99 2.40
N GLY A 100 -11.85 -10.32 3.40
CA GLY A 100 -11.71 -8.87 3.43
C GLY A 100 -10.38 -8.45 2.83
N VAL A 101 -10.42 -7.65 1.77
CA VAL A 101 -9.23 -7.13 1.08
C VAL A 101 -9.10 -5.63 1.36
N THR A 102 -7.90 -5.18 1.72
CA THR A 102 -7.58 -3.76 1.84
C THR A 102 -6.60 -3.36 0.74
N ARG A 103 -6.98 -2.36 -0.07
CA ARG A 103 -6.17 -1.82 -1.16
C ARG A 103 -5.02 -0.96 -0.64
N ARG A 104 -3.91 -0.92 -1.36
CA ARG A 104 -2.86 0.09 -1.17
C ARG A 104 -3.38 1.46 -1.64
N VAL A 105 -3.02 2.50 -0.90
CA VAL A 105 -3.34 3.89 -1.25
C VAL A 105 -2.05 4.55 -1.74
N PRO A 106 -2.01 5.01 -2.99
CA PRO A 106 -0.79 5.58 -3.56
C PRO A 106 -0.54 7.00 -3.04
N ILE A 107 0.74 7.33 -2.88
CA ILE A 107 1.23 8.66 -2.51
C ILE A 107 2.02 9.33 -3.65
N ALA A 108 2.45 8.56 -4.64
CA ALA A 108 3.11 9.05 -5.85
C ALA A 108 2.92 8.09 -7.02
N VAL A 109 3.07 8.62 -8.23
CA VAL A 109 3.13 7.83 -9.47
C VAL A 109 4.57 7.78 -9.98
N ILE A 110 5.02 6.59 -10.38
CA ILE A 110 6.31 6.38 -11.04
C ILE A 110 6.04 5.94 -12.49
N MET A 111 6.53 6.73 -13.45
CA MET A 111 6.44 6.43 -14.88
C MET A 111 7.72 5.71 -15.33
N ASN A 112 7.57 4.46 -15.79
CA ASN A 112 8.67 3.63 -16.28
C ASN A 112 8.41 3.24 -17.74
N SER A 113 9.43 2.67 -18.40
CA SER A 113 9.30 2.14 -19.77
C SER A 113 8.20 1.07 -19.91
N GLY A 114 7.95 0.31 -18.84
CA GLY A 114 6.90 -0.70 -18.76
C GLY A 114 5.51 -0.18 -18.36
N GLY A 115 5.32 1.13 -18.24
CA GLY A 115 4.05 1.77 -17.89
C GLY A 115 4.06 2.48 -16.53
N ARG A 116 2.85 2.66 -15.97
CA ARG A 116 2.61 3.42 -14.74
C ARG A 116 2.62 2.49 -13.53
N THR A 117 3.50 2.77 -12.58
CA THR A 117 3.52 2.14 -11.25
C THR A 117 3.24 3.19 -10.18
N PHE A 118 2.96 2.74 -8.97
CA PHE A 118 2.60 3.59 -7.85
C PHE A 118 3.44 3.25 -6.64
N LEU A 119 3.65 4.24 -5.78
CA LEU A 119 4.30 4.07 -4.48
C LEU A 119 3.28 4.35 -3.39
N ASP A 120 3.23 3.55 -2.34
CA ASP A 120 2.39 3.82 -1.16
C ASP A 120 3.18 4.33 0.05
N SER A 121 2.48 4.58 1.15
CA SER A 121 3.06 5.05 2.41
C SER A 121 3.97 4.04 3.12
N GLU A 122 3.96 2.77 2.72
CA GLU A 122 4.89 1.73 3.21
C GLU A 122 6.13 1.62 2.30
N LEU A 123 6.27 2.56 1.37
CA LEU A 123 7.32 2.62 0.35
C LEU A 123 7.35 1.37 -0.54
N GLN A 124 6.18 0.73 -0.72
CA GLN A 124 6.03 -0.40 -1.63
C GLN A 124 5.62 0.09 -3.01
N ILE A 125 6.36 -0.34 -4.03
CA ILE A 125 6.02 -0.08 -5.43
C ILE A 125 5.03 -1.15 -5.90
N PHE A 126 3.89 -0.73 -6.46
CA PHE A 126 2.86 -1.63 -6.95
C PHE A 126 2.25 -1.15 -8.27
N SER A 127 1.61 -2.08 -8.96
CA SER A 127 0.84 -1.80 -10.18
C SER A 127 -0.63 -2.08 -9.93
N VAL A 128 -1.49 -1.18 -10.40
CA VAL A 128 -2.94 -1.40 -10.41
C VAL A 128 -3.30 -2.19 -11.67
N PRO A 129 -4.15 -3.22 -11.58
CA PRO A 129 -4.57 -4.00 -12.75
C PRO A 129 -5.26 -3.12 -13.80
N MET A 130 -4.98 -3.41 -15.08
CA MET A 130 -5.57 -2.71 -16.22
C MET A 130 -7.11 -2.80 -16.14
N GLY A 131 -7.80 -1.66 -16.14
CA GLY A 131 -9.26 -1.59 -16.02
C GLY A 131 -9.81 -1.50 -14.59
N GLY A 132 -8.95 -1.44 -13.57
CA GLY A 132 -9.36 -0.91 -12.26
C GLY A 132 -9.61 0.59 -12.37
N GLU A 133 -10.73 1.09 -11.84
CA GLU A 133 -10.96 2.53 -11.76
C GLU A 133 -9.85 3.17 -10.95
N LEU A 134 -9.10 4.07 -11.58
CA LEU A 134 -8.26 5.01 -10.86
C LEU A 134 -9.22 5.87 -10.04
N THR A 135 -9.30 5.59 -8.74
CA THR A 135 -10.08 6.43 -7.81
C THR A 135 -9.63 7.89 -7.94
N SER A 136 -10.47 8.84 -7.55
CA SER A 136 -10.10 10.27 -7.48
C SER A 136 -8.80 10.50 -6.68
N GLU A 137 -8.49 9.62 -5.72
CA GLU A 137 -7.24 9.62 -4.95
C GLU A 137 -5.99 9.43 -5.84
N MET A 138 -6.14 8.84 -7.02
CA MET A 138 -5.06 8.54 -7.97
C MET A 138 -4.91 9.59 -9.10
N SER A 139 -5.85 10.53 -9.23
CA SER A 139 -5.85 11.49 -10.33
C SER A 139 -4.85 12.63 -10.13
N ASN A 140 -4.57 13.01 -8.88
CA ASN A 140 -3.75 14.18 -8.52
C ASN A 140 -2.44 13.82 -7.81
N LEU A 141 -1.88 12.64 -8.12
CA LEU A 141 -0.63 12.20 -7.50
C LEU A 141 0.59 12.91 -8.08
N PRO A 142 1.57 13.33 -7.25
CA PRO A 142 2.84 13.83 -7.74
C PRO A 142 3.60 12.74 -8.50
N MET A 143 4.26 13.13 -9.58
CA MET A 143 5.16 12.23 -10.30
C MET A 143 6.47 12.07 -9.53
N LEU A 144 6.88 10.84 -9.27
CA LEU A 144 8.15 10.49 -8.67
C LEU A 144 9.07 9.88 -9.74
N THR A 145 10.20 10.53 -9.97
CA THR A 145 11.29 10.01 -10.79
C THR A 145 12.43 9.58 -9.88
N LEU A 146 12.71 8.28 -9.87
CA LEU A 146 13.84 7.68 -9.17
C LEU A 146 14.90 7.30 -10.21
N LYS A 147 16.14 7.76 -10.06
CA LYS A 147 17.23 7.26 -10.90
C LYS A 147 17.58 5.81 -10.52
N ASN A 148 17.58 5.53 -9.22
CA ASN A 148 17.71 4.19 -8.64
C ASN A 148 16.66 4.02 -7.52
N SER A 149 15.92 2.91 -7.51
CA SER A 149 14.90 2.61 -6.49
C SER A 149 15.50 1.94 -5.25
N THR A 150 16.51 2.55 -4.63
CA THR A 150 17.13 2.03 -3.40
C THR A 150 16.29 2.40 -2.16
N PRO A 151 16.37 1.63 -1.06
CA PRO A 151 15.69 1.99 0.20
C PRO A 151 16.03 3.41 0.69
N GLU A 152 17.28 3.85 0.52
CA GLU A 152 17.73 5.18 0.92
C GLU A 152 17.10 6.27 0.05
N SER A 153 16.93 6.02 -1.25
CA SER A 153 16.30 6.97 -2.17
C SER A 153 14.80 7.11 -1.87
N LEU A 154 14.12 6.01 -1.54
CA LEU A 154 12.72 6.03 -1.10
C LEU A 154 12.55 6.72 0.26
N SER A 155 13.48 6.49 1.19
CA SER A 155 13.50 7.17 2.49
C SER A 155 13.72 8.68 2.35
N ALA A 156 14.66 9.10 1.50
CA ALA A 156 14.90 10.52 1.20
C ALA A 156 13.66 11.18 0.59
N PHE A 157 13.00 10.50 -0.35
CA PHE A 157 11.70 10.94 -0.89
C PHE A 157 10.65 11.11 0.20
N ASP A 158 10.48 10.12 1.09
CA ASP A 158 9.42 10.17 2.11
C ASP A 158 9.65 11.26 3.16
N GLN A 159 10.90 11.46 3.59
CA GLN A 159 11.28 12.56 4.47
C GLN A 159 10.98 13.92 3.84
N LEU A 160 11.35 14.12 2.57
CA LEU A 160 11.08 15.35 1.85
C LEU A 160 9.58 15.58 1.66
N ARG A 161 8.86 14.55 1.20
CA ARG A 161 7.41 14.59 0.96
C ARG A 161 6.65 14.93 2.24
N SER A 162 6.96 14.27 3.35
CA SER A 162 6.30 14.52 4.63
C SER A 162 6.52 15.95 5.10
N LYS A 163 7.75 16.47 4.99
CA LYS A 163 8.04 17.87 5.35
C LYS A 163 7.39 18.91 4.45
N ILE A 164 7.30 18.68 3.15
CA ILE A 164 6.58 19.58 2.25
C ILE A 164 5.07 19.53 2.54
N ALA A 165 4.52 18.35 2.86
CA ALA A 165 3.10 18.20 3.20
C ALA A 165 2.70 18.90 4.52
N GLU A 166 3.66 19.17 5.41
CA GLU A 166 3.44 19.98 6.63
C GLU A 166 3.23 21.48 6.32
N ILE A 167 3.67 21.97 5.14
CA ILE A 167 3.58 23.38 4.76
C ILE A 167 2.13 23.75 4.42
N LYS A 168 1.57 24.72 5.15
CA LYS A 168 0.25 25.27 4.84
C LYS A 168 0.39 26.41 3.82
N PRO A 169 -0.47 26.50 2.80
CA PRO A 169 -0.43 27.61 1.83
C PRO A 169 -0.42 29.01 2.50
N SER A 170 -1.13 29.17 3.61
CA SER A 170 -1.19 30.40 4.39
C SER A 170 0.15 30.82 5.01
N GLU A 171 1.05 29.88 5.30
CA GLU A 171 2.40 30.18 5.84
C GLU A 171 3.32 30.82 4.79
N ILE A 172 2.95 30.75 3.52
CA ILE A 172 3.72 31.26 2.38
C ILE A 172 2.92 32.28 1.54
N ASN A 173 1.87 32.88 2.11
CA ASN A 173 0.97 33.82 1.44
C ASN A 173 0.38 33.29 0.10
N ALA A 174 0.14 31.97 0.01
CA ALA A 174 -0.44 31.32 -1.15
C ALA A 174 -1.87 30.82 -0.86
N LYS A 175 -2.71 30.72 -1.89
CA LYS A 175 -4.02 30.06 -1.77
C LYS A 175 -3.91 28.55 -1.90
N LYS A 176 -2.96 28.09 -2.73
CA LYS A 176 -2.78 26.68 -3.08
C LYS A 176 -1.29 26.34 -3.18
N LEU A 177 -0.93 25.20 -2.60
CA LEU A 177 0.39 24.57 -2.75
C LEU A 177 0.17 23.12 -3.18
N GLU A 178 0.69 22.76 -4.34
CA GLU A 178 0.65 21.40 -4.86
C GLU A 178 2.04 20.96 -5.28
N VAL A 179 2.36 19.69 -5.04
CA VAL A 179 3.59 19.10 -5.56
C VAL A 179 3.29 18.43 -6.89
N ARG A 180 3.92 18.90 -7.97
CA ARG A 180 3.77 18.31 -9.30
C ARG A 180 4.68 17.10 -9.47
N SER A 181 5.92 17.21 -9.03
CA SER A 181 6.87 16.10 -9.12
C SER A 181 7.99 16.16 -8.10
N TYR A 182 8.57 14.98 -7.86
CA TYR A 182 9.80 14.74 -7.14
C TYR A 182 10.77 14.05 -8.09
N LEU A 183 12.02 14.49 -8.07
CA LEU A 183 13.15 13.79 -8.68
C LEU A 183 14.13 13.47 -7.57
N VAL A 184 14.44 12.20 -7.39
CA VAL A 184 15.48 11.73 -6.48
C VAL A 184 16.52 11.01 -7.31
N GLY A 185 17.61 11.72 -7.60
CA GLY A 185 18.74 11.18 -8.38
C GLY A 185 19.59 10.22 -7.55
N ASN A 186 19.77 10.55 -6.28
CA ASN A 186 20.34 9.72 -5.22
C ASN A 186 19.94 10.38 -3.87
N PRO A 187 20.23 9.78 -2.70
CA PRO A 187 19.87 10.38 -1.40
C PRO A 187 20.46 11.79 -1.16
N ALA A 188 21.51 12.17 -1.89
CA ALA A 188 22.13 13.49 -1.83
C ALA A 188 21.60 14.49 -2.87
N ASN A 189 20.66 14.10 -3.75
CA ASN A 189 20.14 14.94 -4.80
C ASN A 189 18.63 14.73 -4.98
N SER A 190 17.88 15.53 -4.23
CA SER A 190 16.43 15.63 -4.34
C SER A 190 16.02 16.99 -4.90
N VAL A 191 15.06 16.97 -5.83
CA VAL A 191 14.49 18.13 -6.49
C VAL A 191 12.98 18.00 -6.52
N THR A 192 12.26 19.11 -6.29
CA THR A 192 10.79 19.15 -6.35
C THR A 192 10.33 20.20 -7.35
N LEU A 193 9.26 19.92 -8.08
CA LEU A 193 8.51 20.91 -8.84
C LEU A 193 7.21 21.21 -8.09
N LEU A 194 7.09 22.43 -7.59
CA LEU A 194 5.96 22.92 -6.81
C LEU A 194 5.10 23.85 -7.66
N ALA A 195 3.78 23.70 -7.57
CA ALA A 195 2.82 24.70 -8.03
C ALA A 195 2.32 25.48 -6.80
N ILE A 196 2.56 26.79 -6.80
CA ILE A 196 2.14 27.71 -5.76
C ILE A 196 1.25 28.74 -6.44
N ASP A 197 -0.05 28.61 -6.25
CA ASP A 197 -1.07 29.29 -7.06
C ASP A 197 -0.80 29.08 -8.57
N GLU A 198 -0.61 30.16 -9.32
CA GLU A 198 -0.32 30.13 -10.76
C GLU A 198 1.18 29.96 -11.07
N ARG A 199 2.04 30.00 -10.06
CA ARG A 199 3.50 29.96 -10.21
C ARG A 199 4.03 28.55 -10.07
N THR A 200 4.96 28.17 -10.93
CA THR A 200 5.69 26.90 -10.80
C THR A 200 7.13 27.17 -10.38
N ILE A 201 7.57 26.58 -9.28
CA ILE A 201 8.93 26.72 -8.74
C ILE A 201 9.62 25.36 -8.72
N LYS A 202 10.83 25.31 -9.28
CA LYS A 202 11.74 24.18 -9.12
C LYS A 202 12.64 24.41 -7.91
N VAL A 203 12.58 23.53 -6.92
CA VAL A 203 13.40 23.60 -5.71
C VAL A 203 14.41 22.45 -5.70
N THR A 204 15.69 22.77 -5.61
CA THR A 204 16.78 21.79 -5.38
C THR A 204 17.05 21.75 -3.88
N TRP A 205 16.89 20.59 -3.26
CA TRP A 205 17.07 20.40 -1.81
C TRP A 205 18.44 19.80 -1.46
N GLY A 206 19.05 19.08 -2.39
CA GLY A 206 20.25 18.28 -2.12
C GLY A 206 19.91 17.05 -1.28
N ASN A 207 20.72 16.80 -0.24
CA ASN A 207 20.51 15.72 0.72
C ASN A 207 19.38 16.03 1.72
N SER A 208 18.99 15.05 2.54
CA SER A 208 17.97 15.22 3.59
C SER A 208 18.50 15.83 4.89
N GLU A 209 19.79 16.18 4.97
CA GLU A 209 20.35 16.88 6.12
C GLU A 209 19.74 18.28 6.26
N ASP A 210 19.55 18.71 7.50
CA ASP A 210 18.97 20.00 7.86
C ASP A 210 17.64 20.31 7.16
N LEU A 211 16.86 19.28 6.81
CA LEU A 211 15.64 19.45 6.03
C LEU A 211 14.64 20.40 6.71
N ALA A 212 14.55 20.38 8.03
CA ALA A 212 13.72 21.32 8.79
C ALA A 212 14.18 22.79 8.58
N LEU A 213 15.49 23.04 8.56
CA LEU A 213 16.05 24.36 8.27
C LEU A 213 15.82 24.73 6.81
N LYS A 214 16.04 23.82 5.86
CA LYS A 214 15.77 24.05 4.43
C LYS A 214 14.30 24.42 4.19
N ILE A 215 13.36 23.74 4.83
CA ILE A 215 11.93 24.03 4.75
C ILE A 215 11.60 25.39 5.37
N LYS A 216 12.23 25.75 6.49
CA LYS A 216 12.10 27.09 7.06
C LYS A 216 12.59 28.15 6.07
N VAL A 217 13.81 28.01 5.54
CA VAL A 217 14.41 28.93 4.57
C VAL A 217 13.56 29.04 3.31
N PHE A 218 13.05 27.92 2.78
CA PHE A 218 12.11 27.89 1.67
C PHE A 218 10.90 28.81 1.92
N ARG A 219 10.24 28.67 3.08
CA ARG A 219 9.07 29.49 3.42
C ARG A 219 9.42 30.96 3.53
N GLU A 220 10.49 31.31 4.26
CA GLU A 220 10.94 32.70 4.41
C GLU A 220 11.27 33.34 3.05
N LEU A 221 11.99 32.63 2.18
CA LEU A 221 12.33 33.13 0.85
C LEU A 221 11.10 33.38 -0.02
N LEU A 222 10.02 32.60 0.13
CA LEU A 222 8.77 32.84 -0.61
C LEU A 222 8.01 34.08 -0.14
N LEU A 223 8.23 34.50 1.11
CA LEU A 223 7.59 35.68 1.70
C LEU A 223 8.31 36.99 1.31
N LEU A 224 9.54 36.92 0.80
CA LEU A 224 10.31 38.09 0.38
C LEU A 224 9.71 38.74 -0.90
N PRO A 225 9.43 40.05 -0.90
CA PRO A 225 8.86 40.75 -2.07
C PRO A 225 9.71 40.65 -3.34
N GLU A 226 11.03 40.63 -3.22
CA GLU A 226 11.97 40.46 -4.34
C GLU A 226 11.84 39.07 -5.01
N ASN A 227 11.32 38.07 -4.28
CA ASN A 227 11.21 36.69 -4.75
C ASN A 227 9.85 36.35 -5.37
N VAL A 228 8.98 37.34 -5.61
CA VAL A 228 7.65 37.10 -6.20
C VAL A 228 7.75 36.43 -7.58
N LYS A 229 8.81 36.69 -8.36
CA LYS A 229 8.96 36.20 -9.74
C LYS A 229 9.92 35.01 -9.90
N ILE A 230 10.47 34.48 -8.81
CA ILE A 230 11.43 33.37 -8.91
C ILE A 230 10.74 32.12 -9.44
N VAL A 231 11.47 31.36 -10.24
CA VAL A 231 11.05 30.07 -10.80
C VAL A 231 11.97 28.94 -10.35
N ARG A 232 13.10 29.27 -9.72
CA ARG A 232 14.08 28.31 -9.21
C ARG A 232 14.61 28.72 -7.84
N MET A 233 14.81 27.73 -7.00
CA MET A 233 15.44 27.88 -5.69
C MET A 233 16.40 26.73 -5.45
N ASP A 234 17.62 27.03 -5.02
CA ASP A 234 18.60 26.06 -4.57
C ASP A 234 18.83 26.21 -3.06
N LEU A 235 18.48 25.16 -2.33
CA LEU A 235 18.54 25.05 -0.88
C LEU A 235 19.54 23.97 -0.44
N THR A 236 20.43 23.54 -1.34
CA THR A 236 21.49 22.57 -1.01
C THR A 236 22.36 23.08 0.13
N ALA A 237 22.62 24.39 0.19
CA ALA A 237 23.25 25.10 1.30
C ALA A 237 22.25 26.09 1.94
N PRO A 238 21.51 25.71 3.00
CA PRO A 238 20.41 26.53 3.53
C PRO A 238 20.84 27.89 4.09
N LEU A 239 22.11 28.06 4.49
CA LEU A 239 22.65 29.34 4.97
C LEU A 239 23.07 30.29 3.85
N SER A 240 23.15 29.80 2.60
CA SER A 240 23.51 30.58 1.42
C SER A 240 22.64 30.16 0.22
N PRO A 241 21.31 30.34 0.29
CA PRO A 241 20.40 29.89 -0.75
C PRO A 241 20.55 30.71 -2.03
N ILE A 242 20.24 30.10 -3.18
CA ILE A 242 20.27 30.77 -4.49
C ILE A 242 18.86 30.79 -5.06
N VAL A 243 18.37 31.96 -5.48
CA VAL A 243 17.07 32.14 -6.12
C VAL A 243 17.23 32.73 -7.52
N LYS A 244 16.41 32.27 -8.48
CA LYS A 244 16.39 32.76 -9.87
C LYS A 244 14.99 32.78 -10.45
#